data_AF-A0A9Q0XP02-F1
#
_entry.id   AF-A0A9Q0XP02-F1
#
_cell.length_a   1.000
_cell.length_b   1.000
_cell.length_c   1.000
_cell.angle_alpha   90.00
_cell.angle_beta   90.00
_cell.angle_gamma   90.00
#
_symmetry.space_group_name_H-M   'P 1'
#
loop_
_entity.id
_entity.type
_entity.pdbx_description
1 polymer ?
#
loop_
_entity_poly.entity_id
_entity_poly.type
_entity_poly.pdbx_seq_one_letter_code
_entity_poly.pdbx_strand_id
1 'polypeptide(L)'
;ANPEFLKRGDKIVQVYQDFSKETSEWRKSMKPVITTLWKHNFRYSWGHPPFLKIWKGSIQHTIHSLEEGQHLLEAWNIQDDSTSLSPAPGTSTATSG
;
A
#
# COMPACT_ATOMS: atom_id res chain seq x y z
N ALA A 1 13.86 7.57 -1.77
CA ALA A 1 14.51 6.34 -1.28
C ALA A 1 15.52 6.77 -0.23
N ASN A 2 15.54 6.13 0.94
CA ASN A 2 16.57 6.41 1.94
C ASN A 2 17.87 5.73 1.46
N PRO A 3 18.95 6.49 1.22
CA PRO A 3 20.21 5.90 0.80
C PRO A 3 20.83 5.10 1.95
N GLU A 4 21.47 3.98 1.63
CA GLU A 4 22.36 3.33 2.58
C GLU A 4 23.69 4.07 2.61
N PHE A 5 24.24 4.28 3.80
CA PHE A 5 25.51 4.98 3.97
C PHE A 5 26.61 3.95 4.22
N LEU A 6 27.53 3.80 3.26
CA LEU A 6 28.73 2.98 3.41
C LEU A 6 29.93 3.88 3.71
N LYS A 7 30.75 3.53 4.70
CA LYS A 7 32.04 4.19 4.92
C LYS A 7 33.14 3.49 4.13
N ARG A 8 33.89 4.24 3.31
CA ARG A 8 35.12 3.80 2.65
C ARG A 8 36.24 4.75 3.06
N GLY A 9 37.02 4.37 4.08
CA GLY A 9 37.99 5.26 4.72
C GLY A 9 37.28 6.48 5.35
N ASP A 10 37.80 7.68 5.11
CA ASP A 10 37.21 8.95 5.55
C ASP A 10 36.01 9.43 4.71
N LYS A 11 35.61 8.67 3.67
CA LYS A 11 34.50 9.06 2.79
C LYS A 11 33.23 8.29 3.13
N ILE A 12 32.12 9.03 3.19
CA ILE A 12 30.77 8.47 3.26
C ILE A 12 30.24 8.35 1.83
N VAL A 13 29.90 7.13 1.42
CA VAL A 13 29.28 6.82 0.13
C VAL A 13 27.79 6.61 0.37
N GLN A 14 26.97 7.32 -0.41
CA GLN A 14 25.53 7.12 -0.43
C GLN A 14 25.19 6.13 -1.54
N VAL A 15 24.65 4.97 -1.16
CA VAL A 15 24.21 3.94 -2.10
C VAL A 15 22.70 4.08 -2.25
N TYR A 16 22.29 4.45 -3.46
CA TYR A 16 20.90 4.41 -3.85
C TYR A 16 20.59 3.04 -4.43
N GLN A 17 19.44 2.48 -4.09
CA GLN A 17 18.94 1.30 -4.77
C GLN A 17 18.61 1.66 -6.21
N ASP A 18 19.26 0.98 -7.15
CA ASP A 18 19.01 1.12 -8.59
C ASP A 18 17.67 0.47 -8.93
N PHE A 19 16.59 1.23 -8.75
CA PHE A 19 15.29 0.84 -9.25
C PHE A 19 15.16 1.36 -10.67
N SER A 20 14.86 0.47 -11.62
CA SER A 20 14.35 0.89 -12.92
C SER A 20 13.15 1.84 -12.72
N LYS A 21 12.97 2.79 -13.64
CA LYS A 21 11.84 3.73 -13.61
C LYS A 21 10.51 2.98 -13.44
N GLU A 22 10.37 1.87 -14.15
CA GLU A 22 9.24 0.94 -14.07
C GLU A 22 9.02 0.39 -12.65
N THR A 23 10.06 -0.08 -11.97
CA THR A 23 9.97 -0.58 -10.59
C THR A 23 9.51 0.53 -9.62
N SER A 24 10.00 1.75 -9.83
CA SER A 24 9.60 2.91 -9.01
C SER A 24 8.14 3.32 -9.24
N GLU A 25 7.69 3.30 -10.49
CA GLU A 25 6.30 3.60 -10.86
C GLU A 25 5.35 2.53 -10.33
N TRP A 26 5.73 1.26 -10.43
CA TRP A 26 4.98 0.14 -9.88
C TRP A 26 4.84 0.23 -8.35
N ARG A 27 5.91 0.55 -7.62
CA ARG A 27 5.80 0.73 -6.16
C ARG A 27 4.91 1.90 -5.77
N LYS A 28 4.86 2.95 -6.60
CA LYS A 28 3.93 4.07 -6.41
C LYS A 28 2.48 3.66 -6.67
N SER A 29 2.22 2.85 -7.70
CA SER A 29 0.86 2.37 -8.00
C SER A 29 0.31 1.46 -6.91
N MET A 30 1.17 0.76 -6.16
CA MET A 30 0.79 -0.11 -5.04
C MET A 30 0.44 0.60 -3.72
N LYS A 31 0.61 1.93 -3.64
CA LYS A 31 0.26 2.73 -2.44
C LYS A 31 -1.10 2.44 -1.80
N PRO A 32 -2.23 2.34 -2.54
CA PRO A 32 -3.53 2.05 -1.93
C PRO A 32 -3.54 0.70 -1.21
N VAL A 33 -3.02 -0.36 -1.85
CA VAL A 33 -2.93 -1.70 -1.25
C VAL A 33 -2.09 -1.68 0.02
N ILE A 34 -0.91 -1.02 -0.03
CA ILE A 34 -0.01 -0.90 1.13
C ILE A 34 -0.68 -0.13 2.28
N THR A 35 -1.43 0.92 1.97
CA THR A 35 -2.12 1.72 2.98
C THR A 35 -3.14 0.87 3.73
N THR A 36 -3.92 0.08 3.02
CA THR A 36 -4.89 -0.85 3.62
C THR A 36 -4.18 -1.96 4.41
N LEU A 37 -3.11 -2.55 3.87
CA LEU A 37 -2.33 -3.55 4.61
C LEU A 37 -1.75 -2.99 5.91
N TRP A 38 -1.27 -1.74 5.89
CA TRP A 38 -0.74 -1.07 7.07
C TRP A 38 -1.82 -0.79 8.12
N LYS A 39 -2.99 -0.28 7.70
CA LYS A 39 -4.15 -0.05 8.60
C LYS A 39 -4.58 -1.31 9.34
N HIS A 40 -4.59 -2.45 8.64
CA HIS A 40 -5.01 -3.73 9.19
C HIS A 40 -3.84 -4.56 9.78
N ASN A 41 -2.66 -3.95 9.92
CA ASN A 41 -1.46 -4.55 10.51
C ASN A 41 -1.01 -5.87 9.83
N PHE A 42 -1.20 -5.98 8.51
CA PHE A 42 -0.70 -7.11 7.73
C PHE A 42 0.79 -6.99 7.49
N ARG A 43 1.48 -8.12 7.64
CA ARG A 43 2.89 -8.22 7.26
C ARG A 43 3.02 -8.27 5.75
N TYR A 44 3.93 -7.49 5.19
CA TYR A 44 4.25 -7.52 3.76
C TYR A 44 5.74 -7.26 3.49
N SER A 45 6.22 -7.61 2.29
CA SER A 45 7.60 -7.36 1.84
C SER A 45 7.68 -7.19 0.33
N TRP A 46 8.60 -6.34 -0.12
CA TRP A 46 8.88 -6.13 -1.55
C TRP A 46 9.86 -7.18 -2.09
N GLY A 47 9.62 -7.65 -3.32
CA GLY A 47 10.52 -8.54 -4.04
C GLY A 47 11.11 -7.93 -5.33
N HIS A 48 11.94 -8.73 -6.00
CA HIS A 48 12.52 -8.43 -7.31
C HIS A 48 12.41 -9.66 -8.24
N PRO A 49 11.94 -9.55 -9.51
CA PRO A 49 11.32 -8.38 -10.17
C PRO A 49 10.16 -7.77 -9.36
N PRO A 50 9.62 -6.57 -9.66
CA PRO A 50 8.67 -5.91 -8.78
C PRO A 50 7.42 -6.78 -8.50
N PHE A 51 7.33 -7.29 -7.28
CA PHE A 51 6.17 -7.98 -6.72
C PHE A 51 6.06 -7.70 -5.22
N LEU A 52 4.89 -7.94 -4.63
CA LEU A 52 4.62 -7.75 -3.21
C LEU A 52 4.18 -9.08 -2.59
N LYS A 53 4.84 -9.48 -1.50
CA LYS A 53 4.42 -10.63 -0.68
C LYS A 53 3.62 -10.12 0.50
N ILE A 54 2.47 -10.74 0.75
CA ILE A 54 1.53 -10.40 1.82
C ILE A 54 1.28 -11.67 2.64
N TRP A 55 1.36 -11.56 3.96
CA TRP A 55 1.08 -12.68 4.86
C TRP A 55 -0.24 -12.49 5.59
N LYS A 56 -1.14 -13.48 5.48
CA LYS A 56 -2.35 -13.59 6.30
C LYS A 56 -2.19 -14.82 7.21
N GLY A 57 -1.78 -14.58 8.45
CA GLY A 57 -1.36 -15.65 9.35
C GLY A 57 -0.16 -16.42 8.77
N SER A 58 -0.33 -17.73 8.55
CA SER A 58 0.70 -18.61 8.00
C SER A 58 0.74 -18.65 6.46
N ILE A 59 -0.25 -18.07 5.78
CA ILE A 59 -0.37 -18.15 4.33
C ILE A 59 0.29 -16.92 3.69
N GLN A 60 1.19 -17.16 2.75
CA GLN A 60 1.83 -16.13 1.94
C GLN A 60 1.16 -16.02 0.58
N HIS A 61 0.76 -14.80 0.22
CA HIS A 61 0.25 -14.45 -1.10
C HIS A 61 1.24 -13.53 -1.80
N THR A 62 1.36 -13.68 -3.11
CA THR A 62 2.23 -12.83 -3.93
C THR A 62 1.37 -12.14 -4.97
N ILE A 63 1.54 -10.83 -5.13
CA ILE A 63 0.85 -10.03 -6.14
C ILE A 63 1.88 -9.34 -7.03
N HIS A 64 1.57 -9.29 -8.32
CA HIS A 64 2.36 -8.68 -9.38
C HIS A 64 1.69 -7.43 -9.96
N SER A 65 0.39 -7.23 -9.73
CA SER A 65 -0.35 -6.05 -10.18
C SER A 65 -1.23 -5.44 -9.08
N LEU A 66 -1.58 -4.16 -9.27
CA LEU A 66 -2.49 -3.45 -8.39
C LEU A 66 -3.85 -4.14 -8.30
N GLU A 67 -4.36 -4.62 -9.44
CA GLU A 67 -5.65 -5.31 -9.55
C GLU A 67 -5.66 -6.61 -8.75
N GLU A 68 -4.57 -7.40 -8.80
CA GLU A 68 -4.43 -8.60 -7.96
C GLU A 68 -4.44 -8.25 -6.46
N GLY A 69 -3.79 -7.14 -6.08
CA GLY A 69 -3.82 -6.64 -4.71
C GLY A 69 -5.20 -6.21 -4.25
N GLN A 70 -5.95 -5.52 -5.10
CA GLN A 70 -7.32 -5.09 -4.80
C GLN A 70 -8.28 -6.28 -4.67
N HIS A 71 -8.23 -7.22 -5.62
CA HIS A 71 -9.03 -8.45 -5.55
C HIS A 71 -8.71 -9.28 -4.31
N LEU A 72 -7.45 -9.33 -3.90
CA LEU A 72 -7.04 -10.06 -2.71
C LEU A 72 -7.54 -9.39 -1.41
N LEU A 73 -7.54 -8.05 -1.34
CA LEU A 73 -8.12 -7.31 -0.22
C LEU A 73 -9.66 -7.47 -0.17
N GLU A 74 -10.32 -7.43 -1.33
CA GLU A 74 -11.76 -7.68 -1.47
C GLU A 74 -12.13 -9.10 -1.04
N ALA A 75 -11.36 -10.12 -1.47
CA ALA A 75 -11.55 -11.51 -1.07
C ALA A 75 -11.38 -11.73 0.45
N TRP A 76 -10.69 -10.82 1.13
CA TRP A 76 -10.53 -10.83 2.59
C TRP A 76 -11.53 -9.96 3.32
N ASN A 77 -12.48 -9.36 2.59
CA ASN A 77 -13.47 -8.42 3.11
C ASN A 77 -12.83 -7.24 3.87
N ILE A 78 -11.64 -6.83 3.43
CA ILE A 78 -10.91 -5.70 3.99
C ILE A 78 -11.27 -4.48 3.14
N GLN A 79 -12.29 -3.75 3.56
CA GLN A 79 -12.65 -2.48 2.93
C GLN A 79 -11.88 -1.34 3.58
N ASP A 80 -11.39 -0.42 2.74
CA ASP A 80 -10.84 0.84 3.23
C ASP A 80 -12.02 1.69 3.75
N ASP A 81 -12.16 1.79 5.07
CA ASP A 81 -13.23 2.55 5.75
C ASP A 81 -13.15 4.08 5.52
N SER A 82 -12.40 4.54 4.51
CA SER A 82 -12.33 5.96 4.15
C SER A 82 -13.62 6.50 3.52
N THR A 83 -14.65 5.66 3.35
CA THR A 83 -16.01 6.07 2.96
C THR A 83 -16.98 5.97 4.14
N SER A 84 -16.56 6.39 5.33
CA SER A 84 -17.48 6.78 6.42
C SER A 84 -17.66 8.30 6.41
N LEU A 85 -18.16 8.82 5.28
CA LEU A 85 -18.92 10.07 5.24
C LEU A 85 -20.23 9.73 4.55
N SER A 86 -21.05 8.93 5.22
CA SER A 86 -22.50 8.98 5.02
C SER A 86 -23.00 10.32 5.57
N PRO A 87 -23.51 11.26 4.76
CA PRO A 87 -24.61 12.07 5.24
C PRO A 87 -25.81 11.13 5.35
N ALA A 88 -26.29 10.93 6.57
CA ALA A 88 -27.48 10.13 6.85
C ALA A 88 -28.69 10.61 6.02
N PRO A 89 -29.63 9.71 5.65
CA PRO A 89 -30.83 10.06 4.93
C PRO A 89 -31.86 10.72 5.86
N GLY A 90 -32.31 11.92 5.51
CA GLY A 90 -33.63 12.44 5.84
C GLY A 90 -33.91 12.96 7.27
N THR A 91 -34.56 14.14 7.30
CA THR A 91 -35.62 14.62 8.21
C THR A 91 -35.32 15.90 8.99
N SER A 92 -35.88 17.02 8.51
CA SER A 92 -36.64 18.10 9.21
C SER A 92 -36.49 19.38 8.38
N THR A 93 -37.49 20.19 8.02
CA THR A 93 -38.91 20.32 8.34
C THR A 93 -39.43 21.44 7.42
N ALA A 94 -40.64 21.31 6.88
CA ALA A 94 -41.34 22.46 6.30
C ALA A 94 -41.59 23.52 7.39
N THR A 95 -41.31 24.79 7.13
CA THR A 95 -41.82 25.92 7.91
C THR A 95 -41.92 27.14 6.99
N SER A 96 -43.16 27.63 6.86
CA SER A 96 -43.55 28.82 6.13
C SER A 96 -42.93 30.10 6.70
N GLY A 97 -42.69 31.06 5.81
CA GLY A 97 -42.52 32.48 6.07
C GLY A 97 -42.81 33.25 4.80
#